data_AF-Q024H9-F1
#
_entry.id   AF-Q024H9-F1
#
_cell.length_a   1.000
_cell.length_b   1.000
_cell.length_c   1.000
_cell.angle_alpha   90.00
_cell.angle_beta   90.00
_cell.angle_gamma   90.00
#
_symmetry.space_group_name_H-M   'P 1'
#
loop_
_entity.id
_entity.type
_entity.pdbx_description
1 polymer ?
#
loop_
_entity_poly.entity_id
_entity_poly.type
_entity_poly.pdbx_seq_one_letter_code
_entity_poly.pdbx_strand_id
1 'polypeptide(L)'
;MKLSLLILTFSLALGAQESRREITNAAPNPADDAKAPSDKVPDVYAISTQFDRVVILRFKFGTDLLAGLEKMVKQEKIKNGVILTAIGSVRGYQVHQVSNRDFPSKNMFVKDPTAPADLIGMSGFIMNGQLHPHITLSNPERAFGGHLEPGTTVFTFVAITIGVLKDSADLSHLDDKSYR
;
A
#
# COMPACT_ATOMS: atom_id res chain seq x y z
N MET A 1 3.60 56.01 -33.54
CA MET A 1 4.52 54.86 -33.34
C MET A 1 3.82 53.87 -32.42
N LYS A 2 3.69 52.61 -32.84
CA LYS A 2 2.84 51.58 -32.22
C LYS A 2 3.39 51.14 -30.87
N LEU A 3 2.55 51.18 -29.84
CA LEU A 3 2.84 50.67 -28.49
C LEU A 3 2.59 49.16 -28.51
N SER A 4 3.65 48.36 -28.60
CA SER A 4 3.56 46.90 -28.55
C SER A 4 3.34 46.46 -27.10
N LEU A 5 2.14 45.96 -26.83
CA LEU A 5 1.77 45.33 -25.56
C LEU A 5 2.41 43.93 -25.51
N LEU A 6 3.45 43.77 -24.71
CA LEU A 6 4.07 42.47 -24.43
C LEU A 6 3.20 41.73 -23.41
N ILE A 7 2.34 40.82 -23.87
CA ILE A 7 1.59 39.91 -22.99
C ILE A 7 2.56 38.80 -22.58
N LEU A 8 3.05 38.87 -21.34
CA LEU A 8 3.83 37.81 -20.72
C LEU A 8 2.85 36.73 -20.24
N THR A 9 2.63 35.69 -21.04
CA THR A 9 1.88 34.51 -20.59
C THR A 9 2.76 33.72 -19.62
N PHE A 10 2.53 33.89 -18.32
CA PHE A 10 3.04 32.99 -17.30
C PHE A 10 2.28 31.66 -17.40
N SER A 11 2.83 30.71 -18.14
CA SER A 11 2.41 29.31 -18.05
C SER A 11 2.82 28.80 -16.68
N LEU A 12 1.90 28.85 -15.70
CA LEU A 12 2.07 28.13 -14.45
C LEU A 12 2.13 26.64 -14.80
N ALA A 13 3.35 26.10 -14.90
CA ALA A 13 3.57 24.68 -14.84
C ALA A 13 3.11 24.24 -13.45
N LEU A 14 1.85 23.83 -13.34
CA LEU A 14 1.33 23.07 -12.21
C LEU A 14 2.08 21.74 -12.21
N GLY A 15 3.32 21.76 -11.72
CA GLY A 15 4.04 20.56 -11.34
C GLY A 15 3.12 19.76 -10.43
N ALA A 16 3.02 18.46 -10.67
CA ALA A 16 2.09 17.61 -9.96
C ALA A 16 2.44 17.61 -8.46
N GLN A 17 1.71 18.41 -7.68
CA GLN A 17 1.98 18.73 -6.29
C GLN A 17 1.54 17.60 -5.36
N GLU A 18 2.16 17.49 -4.18
CA GLU A 18 1.65 16.63 -3.10
C GLU A 18 0.16 16.95 -2.85
N SER A 19 -0.65 15.90 -2.77
CA SER A 19 -2.08 16.00 -2.46
C SER A 19 -2.44 15.10 -1.30
N ARG A 20 -3.47 15.52 -0.56
CA ARG A 20 -4.02 14.77 0.57
C ARG A 20 -5.53 14.70 0.47
N ARG A 21 -6.09 13.53 0.73
CA ARG A 21 -7.54 13.32 0.74
C ARG A 21 -7.92 12.33 1.84
N GLU A 22 -8.85 12.73 2.70
CA GLU A 22 -9.47 11.82 3.65
C GLU A 22 -10.71 11.16 3.03
N ILE A 23 -10.85 9.85 3.21
CA ILE A 23 -12.00 9.07 2.76
C ILE A 23 -12.53 8.26 3.93
N THR A 24 -13.84 8.31 4.18
CA THR A 24 -14.50 7.40 5.11
C THR A 24 -14.55 6.00 4.49
N ASN A 25 -13.90 5.04 5.14
CA ASN A 25 -13.99 3.62 4.82
C ASN A 25 -15.04 3.00 5.73
N ALA A 26 -16.32 3.13 5.37
CA ALA A 26 -17.42 2.50 6.09
C ALA A 26 -17.53 1.00 5.76
N ALA A 27 -17.97 0.19 6.71
CA ALA A 27 -18.34 -1.19 6.43
C ALA A 27 -19.52 -1.23 5.43
N PRO A 28 -19.63 -2.27 4.58
CA PRO A 28 -20.75 -2.42 3.65
C PRO A 28 -22.12 -2.41 4.35
N ASN A 29 -22.17 -2.94 5.57
CA ASN A 29 -23.33 -2.87 6.45
C ASN A 29 -23.02 -1.91 7.62
N PRO A 30 -23.75 -0.80 7.80
CA PRO A 30 -23.50 0.16 8.89
C PRO A 30 -23.57 -0.45 10.30
N ALA A 31 -24.32 -1.53 10.49
CA ALA A 31 -24.35 -2.24 11.78
C ALA A 31 -22.99 -2.84 12.15
N ASP A 32 -22.15 -3.18 11.15
CA ASP A 32 -20.80 -3.67 11.38
C ASP A 32 -19.83 -2.59 11.83
N ASP A 33 -20.11 -1.31 11.66
CA ASP A 33 -19.31 -0.23 12.25
C ASP A 33 -19.79 0.10 13.68
N ALA A 34 -21.09 -0.07 13.94
CA ALA A 34 -21.69 0.23 15.25
C ALA A 34 -21.59 -0.92 16.27
N LYS A 35 -21.29 -2.15 15.84
CA LYS A 35 -21.26 -3.31 16.74
C LYS A 35 -20.10 -3.25 17.74
N ALA A 36 -20.43 -3.66 18.97
CA ALA A 36 -19.46 -3.96 20.01
C ALA A 36 -18.67 -5.24 19.66
N PRO A 37 -17.48 -5.44 20.27
CA PRO A 37 -16.77 -6.71 20.18
C PRO A 37 -17.64 -7.90 20.61
N SER A 38 -17.45 -9.05 19.97
CA SER A 38 -18.17 -10.29 20.23
C SER A 38 -17.33 -11.26 21.07
N ASP A 39 -17.92 -11.81 22.13
CA ASP A 39 -17.30 -12.89 22.93
C ASP A 39 -17.00 -14.18 22.14
N LYS A 40 -17.46 -14.26 20.88
CA LYS A 40 -17.17 -15.38 19.97
C LYS A 40 -15.83 -15.22 19.25
N VAL A 41 -15.28 -14.03 19.20
CA VAL A 41 -13.97 -13.73 18.61
C VAL A 41 -12.98 -13.59 19.76
N PRO A 42 -11.96 -14.47 19.88
CA PRO A 42 -10.96 -14.31 20.92
C PRO A 42 -10.11 -13.07 20.67
N ASP A 43 -9.64 -12.42 21.73
CA ASP A 43 -8.72 -11.26 21.66
C ASP A 43 -7.49 -11.54 20.78
N VAL A 44 -7.02 -12.80 20.79
CA VAL A 44 -5.92 -13.28 19.95
C VAL A 44 -6.09 -14.78 19.65
N TYR A 45 -5.71 -15.18 18.45
CA TYR A 45 -5.60 -16.58 18.05
C TYR A 45 -4.38 -16.78 17.15
N ALA A 46 -3.83 -18.00 17.16
CA ALA A 46 -2.66 -18.34 16.37
C ALA A 46 -3.07 -19.03 15.06
N ILE A 47 -2.48 -18.61 13.94
CA ILE A 47 -2.52 -19.33 12.68
C ILE A 47 -1.14 -19.97 12.49
N SER A 48 -1.01 -21.25 12.85
CA SER A 48 0.26 -21.98 12.69
C SER A 48 0.40 -22.49 11.26
N THR A 49 1.51 -22.17 10.62
CA THR A 49 1.84 -22.62 9.26
C THR A 49 3.36 -22.59 9.06
N GLN A 50 3.81 -22.99 7.87
CA GLN A 50 5.21 -22.97 7.45
C GLN A 50 5.33 -22.38 6.05
N PHE A 51 6.52 -21.89 5.71
CA PHE A 51 6.81 -21.57 4.32
C PHE A 51 6.79 -22.83 3.47
N ASP A 52 6.05 -22.76 2.37
CA ASP A 52 6.08 -23.74 1.30
C ASP A 52 7.26 -23.47 0.35
N ARG A 53 7.47 -22.20 -0.01
CA ARG A 53 8.62 -21.72 -0.78
C ARG A 53 8.88 -20.23 -0.56
N VAL A 54 10.03 -19.76 -1.05
CA VAL A 54 10.39 -18.34 -1.07
C VAL A 54 10.48 -17.85 -2.51
N VAL A 55 9.96 -16.66 -2.78
CA VAL A 55 9.98 -16.00 -4.09
C VAL A 55 10.63 -14.64 -3.95
N ILE A 56 11.60 -14.34 -4.82
CA ILE A 56 12.23 -13.02 -4.91
C ILE A 56 11.83 -12.38 -6.22
N LEU A 57 11.18 -11.24 -6.13
CA LEU A 57 10.71 -10.44 -7.26
C LEU A 57 11.64 -9.25 -7.44
N ARG A 58 12.08 -8.99 -8.68
CA ARG A 58 12.82 -7.78 -9.03
C ARG A 58 12.01 -6.93 -9.99
N PHE A 59 11.74 -5.70 -9.60
CA PHE A 59 11.05 -4.69 -10.36
C PHE A 59 12.05 -3.77 -11.04
N LYS A 60 11.74 -3.36 -12.27
CA LYS A 60 12.55 -2.41 -13.04
C LYS A 60 12.00 -0.99 -12.93
N PHE A 61 12.82 -0.01 -13.28
CA PHE A 61 12.44 1.38 -13.46
C PHE A 61 11.08 1.54 -14.17
N GLY A 62 10.26 2.46 -13.65
CA GLY A 62 8.97 2.84 -14.23
C GLY A 62 7.84 1.84 -13.99
N THR A 63 8.09 0.75 -13.26
CA THR A 63 7.03 -0.20 -12.91
C THR A 63 6.16 0.38 -11.78
N ASP A 64 4.84 0.33 -11.93
CA ASP A 64 3.92 0.54 -10.81
C ASP A 64 4.05 -0.64 -9.84
N LEU A 65 4.39 -0.36 -8.59
CA LEU A 65 4.80 -1.36 -7.62
C LEU A 65 3.65 -2.29 -7.24
N LEU A 66 2.44 -1.75 -7.03
CA LEU A 66 1.27 -2.55 -6.66
C LEU A 66 0.83 -3.42 -7.82
N ALA A 67 0.65 -2.83 -9.01
CA ALA A 67 0.22 -3.57 -10.20
C ALA A 67 1.25 -4.65 -10.61
N GLY A 68 2.53 -4.36 -10.46
CA GLY A 68 3.59 -5.34 -10.70
C GLY A 68 3.56 -6.49 -9.69
N LEU A 69 3.28 -6.20 -8.41
CA LEU A 69 3.17 -7.22 -7.36
C LEU A 69 1.93 -8.09 -7.57
N GLU A 70 0.77 -7.51 -7.87
CA GLU A 70 -0.47 -8.21 -8.23
C GLU A 70 -0.25 -9.18 -9.40
N LYS A 71 0.41 -8.68 -10.45
CA LYS A 71 0.77 -9.48 -11.62
C LYS A 71 1.61 -10.69 -11.22
N MET A 72 2.67 -10.47 -10.43
CA MET A 72 3.56 -11.57 -10.02
C MET A 72 2.88 -12.55 -9.08
N VAL A 73 2.05 -12.10 -8.14
CA VAL A 73 1.23 -12.98 -7.27
C VAL A 73 0.36 -13.91 -8.12
N LYS A 74 -0.30 -13.38 -9.15
CA LYS A 74 -1.10 -14.19 -10.09
C LYS A 74 -0.24 -15.14 -10.93
N GLN A 75 0.87 -14.67 -11.49
CA GLN A 75 1.75 -15.48 -12.35
C GLN A 75 2.40 -16.63 -11.58
N GLU A 76 2.83 -16.36 -10.36
CA GLU A 76 3.44 -17.32 -9.44
C GLU A 76 2.40 -18.18 -8.72
N LYS A 77 1.10 -17.95 -8.94
CA LYS A 77 -0.02 -18.68 -8.31
C LYS A 77 0.08 -18.66 -6.79
N ILE A 78 0.43 -17.51 -6.22
CA ILE A 78 0.55 -17.36 -4.77
C ILE A 78 -0.85 -17.09 -4.20
N LYS A 79 -1.40 -18.10 -3.52
CA LYS A 79 -2.68 -17.95 -2.80
C LYS A 79 -2.47 -17.26 -1.45
N ASN A 80 -1.57 -17.77 -0.63
CA ASN A 80 -1.27 -17.25 0.69
C ASN A 80 0.22 -16.93 0.83
N GLY A 81 0.56 -15.82 1.46
CA GLY A 81 1.96 -15.40 1.59
C GLY A 81 2.16 -14.29 2.62
N VAL A 82 3.41 -14.12 3.03
CA VAL A 82 3.86 -12.97 3.83
C VAL A 82 5.02 -12.30 3.12
N ILE A 83 5.00 -10.97 3.05
CA ILE A 83 6.11 -10.18 2.55
C ILE A 83 7.16 -10.10 3.65
N LEU A 84 8.33 -10.68 3.38
CA LEU A 84 9.43 -10.79 4.35
C LEU A 84 10.29 -9.53 4.38
N THR A 85 10.51 -8.91 3.23
CA THR A 85 11.27 -7.68 3.09
C THR A 85 11.08 -7.08 1.70
N ALA A 86 11.30 -5.77 1.58
CA ALA A 86 11.57 -5.13 0.31
C ALA A 86 12.64 -4.04 0.46
N ILE A 87 13.44 -3.87 -0.59
CA ILE A 87 14.43 -2.80 -0.70
C ILE A 87 14.33 -2.14 -2.08
N GLY A 88 14.68 -0.86 -2.18
CA GLY A 88 14.79 -0.17 -3.46
C GLY A 88 14.47 1.31 -3.36
N SER A 89 14.02 1.90 -4.47
CA SER A 89 13.58 3.30 -4.49
C SER A 89 12.42 3.54 -5.44
N VAL A 90 11.65 4.59 -5.15
CA VAL A 90 10.50 5.06 -5.93
C VAL A 90 10.73 6.50 -6.41
N ARG A 91 10.05 6.91 -7.48
CA ARG A 91 10.12 8.25 -8.10
C ARG A 91 8.81 9.03 -8.00
N GLY A 92 7.90 8.51 -7.20
CA GLY A 92 6.55 8.99 -6.95
C GLY A 92 5.83 7.90 -6.15
N TYR A 93 4.99 8.31 -5.21
CA TYR A 93 4.31 7.41 -4.29
C TYR A 93 2.87 7.83 -4.03
N GLN A 94 2.06 6.83 -3.70
CA GLN A 94 0.77 7.01 -3.07
C GLN A 94 0.67 6.00 -1.94
N VAL A 95 0.24 6.47 -0.77
CA VAL A 95 -0.02 5.62 0.39
C VAL A 95 -1.27 6.10 1.11
N HIS A 96 -1.89 5.24 1.90
CA HIS A 96 -2.88 5.68 2.88
C HIS A 96 -2.60 5.19 4.30
N GLN A 97 -3.10 5.93 5.29
CA GLN A 97 -3.07 5.56 6.70
C GLN A 97 -4.45 5.75 7.33
N VAL A 98 -4.75 5.00 8.39
CA VAL A 98 -5.92 5.26 9.22
C VAL A 98 -5.73 6.59 9.96
N SER A 99 -6.72 7.49 9.89
CA SER A 99 -6.61 8.87 10.39
C SER A 99 -7.51 9.20 11.58
N ASN A 100 -8.29 8.23 12.08
CA ASN A 100 -9.17 8.42 13.23
C ASN A 100 -9.11 7.23 14.21
N ARG A 101 -9.89 7.31 15.29
CA ARG A 101 -9.88 6.35 16.41
C ARG A 101 -11.18 5.56 16.58
N ASP A 102 -12.19 5.84 15.76
CA ASP A 102 -13.55 5.31 15.90
C ASP A 102 -14.03 4.76 14.56
N PHE A 103 -15.05 3.89 14.58
CA PHE A 103 -15.71 3.43 13.36
C PHE A 103 -16.81 4.43 12.92
N PRO A 104 -17.04 4.62 11.61
CA PRO A 104 -16.28 4.05 10.50
C PRO A 104 -14.84 4.61 10.45
N SER A 105 -13.89 3.73 10.15
CA SER A 105 -12.50 4.09 9.94
C SER A 105 -12.37 5.12 8.82
N LYS A 106 -11.44 6.05 8.94
CA LYS A 106 -11.09 7.02 7.90
C LYS A 106 -9.67 6.78 7.42
N ASN A 107 -9.47 6.91 6.11
CA ASN A 107 -8.18 6.75 5.46
C ASN A 107 -7.71 8.10 4.92
N MET A 108 -6.54 8.55 5.37
CA MET A 108 -5.82 9.67 4.77
C MET A 108 -4.93 9.16 3.64
N PHE A 109 -5.28 9.49 2.40
CA PHE A 109 -4.45 9.24 1.24
C PHE A 109 -3.48 10.40 1.07
N VAL A 110 -2.20 10.08 0.90
CA VAL A 110 -1.14 11.02 0.57
C VAL A 110 -0.51 10.59 -0.74
N LYS A 111 -0.47 11.50 -1.71
CA LYS A 111 0.12 11.25 -3.02
C LYS A 111 1.14 12.34 -3.33
N ASP A 112 2.36 11.95 -3.63
CA ASP A 112 3.33 12.80 -4.30
C ASP A 112 3.81 12.09 -5.57
N PRO A 113 3.39 12.54 -6.76
CA PRO A 113 3.71 11.86 -8.02
C PRO A 113 5.13 12.12 -8.52
N THR A 114 5.89 13.03 -7.90
CA THR A 114 7.22 13.44 -8.38
C THR A 114 8.33 13.30 -7.35
N ALA A 115 8.00 13.19 -6.06
CA ALA A 115 9.00 13.02 -5.02
C ALA A 115 9.64 11.62 -5.05
N PRO A 116 10.98 11.55 -5.05
CA PRO A 116 11.69 10.30 -4.85
C PRO A 116 11.68 9.89 -3.37
N ALA A 117 11.77 8.59 -3.11
CA ALA A 117 12.00 8.07 -1.77
C ALA A 117 12.67 6.70 -1.83
N ASP A 118 13.46 6.38 -0.81
CA ASP A 118 14.00 5.04 -0.61
C ASP A 118 12.95 4.15 0.05
N LEU A 119 12.71 2.97 -0.53
CA LEU A 119 11.88 1.92 0.05
C LEU A 119 12.77 1.12 1.02
N ILE A 120 12.65 1.44 2.30
CA ILE A 120 13.47 0.86 3.38
C ILE A 120 12.77 -0.26 4.16
N GLY A 121 11.49 -0.50 3.86
CA GLY A 121 10.74 -1.60 4.44
C GLY A 121 9.44 -1.88 3.69
N MET A 122 9.04 -3.15 3.68
CA MET A 122 7.72 -3.59 3.27
C MET A 122 7.35 -4.84 4.06
N SER A 123 6.14 -4.86 4.58
CA SER A 123 5.54 -5.99 5.28
C SER A 123 4.07 -6.10 4.88
N GLY A 124 3.51 -7.29 4.94
CA GLY A 124 2.10 -7.47 4.61
C GLY A 124 1.78 -8.92 4.28
N PHE A 125 0.51 -9.16 4.04
CA PHE A 125 0.01 -10.50 3.71
C PHE A 125 -0.51 -10.55 2.27
N ILE A 126 -0.42 -11.76 1.70
CA ILE A 126 -1.18 -12.18 0.54
C ILE A 126 -2.22 -13.16 1.06
N MET A 127 -3.50 -12.88 0.87
CA MET A 127 -4.63 -13.63 1.41
C MET A 127 -5.56 -14.01 0.27
N ASN A 128 -5.61 -15.29 -0.08
CA ASN A 128 -6.34 -15.77 -1.24
C ASN A 128 -6.05 -14.98 -2.54
N GLY A 129 -4.78 -14.62 -2.75
CA GLY A 129 -4.29 -13.83 -3.89
C GLY A 129 -4.51 -12.32 -3.78
N GLN A 130 -5.21 -11.83 -2.75
CA GLN A 130 -5.35 -10.40 -2.46
C GLN A 130 -4.17 -9.88 -1.65
N LEU A 131 -3.72 -8.67 -1.95
CA LEU A 131 -2.55 -8.05 -1.34
C LEU A 131 -2.96 -7.05 -0.26
N HIS A 132 -2.29 -7.09 0.88
CA HIS A 132 -2.31 -6.01 1.86
C HIS A 132 -0.88 -5.63 2.28
N PRO A 133 -0.13 -4.91 1.42
CA PRO A 133 1.23 -4.48 1.71
C PRO A 133 1.24 -3.11 2.38
N HIS A 134 2.00 -2.99 3.47
CA HIS A 134 2.42 -1.70 4.01
C HIS A 134 3.88 -1.46 3.64
N ILE A 135 4.21 -0.21 3.33
CA ILE A 135 5.57 0.21 2.98
C ILE A 135 6.08 1.27 3.96
N THR A 136 7.39 1.26 4.18
CA THR A 136 8.14 2.36 4.79
C THR A 136 9.06 2.96 3.73
N LEU A 137 8.82 4.23 3.46
CA LEU A 137 9.61 5.09 2.61
C LEU A 137 10.48 6.02 3.47
N SER A 138 11.58 6.49 2.91
CA SER A 138 12.40 7.51 3.56
C SER A 138 12.97 8.51 2.57
N ASN A 139 13.17 9.73 3.06
CA ASN A 139 13.93 10.78 2.42
C ASN A 139 14.94 11.34 3.44
N PRO A 140 15.79 12.32 3.09
CA PRO A 140 16.79 12.85 4.02
C PRO A 140 16.21 13.42 5.33
N GLU A 141 14.94 13.80 5.34
CA GLU A 141 14.30 14.46 6.48
C GLU A 141 13.57 13.49 7.42
N ARG A 142 13.01 12.39 6.90
CA ARG A 142 12.13 11.49 7.68
C ARG A 142 11.93 10.13 7.04
N ALA A 143 11.47 9.18 7.86
CA ALA A 143 10.75 7.99 7.41
C ALA A 143 9.24 8.23 7.46
N PHE A 144 8.51 7.72 6.48
CA PHE A 144 7.06 7.83 6.36
C PHE A 144 6.51 6.61 5.60
N GLY A 145 5.21 6.36 5.65
CA GLY A 145 4.68 5.13 5.06
C GLY A 145 3.19 4.95 5.25
N GLY A 146 2.69 3.80 4.86
CA GLY A 146 1.29 3.43 4.94
C GLY A 146 1.00 2.20 4.09
N HIS A 147 -0.28 1.94 3.86
CA HIS A 147 -0.71 0.95 2.89
C HIS A 147 -0.30 1.38 1.47
N LEU A 148 0.29 0.47 0.70
CA LEU A 148 0.74 0.72 -0.67
C LEU A 148 -0.45 0.96 -1.60
N GLU A 149 -0.43 2.07 -2.35
CA GLU A 149 -1.48 2.41 -3.31
C GLU A 149 -0.96 2.49 -4.75
N PRO A 150 -1.86 2.40 -5.77
CA PRO A 150 -1.53 2.65 -7.16
C PRO A 150 -0.87 4.02 -7.37
N GLY A 151 0.04 4.10 -8.33
CA GLY A 151 0.83 5.30 -8.60
C GLY A 151 2.19 5.35 -7.90
N THR A 152 2.51 4.32 -7.11
CA THR A 152 3.85 4.16 -6.50
C THR A 152 4.80 3.54 -7.51
N THR A 153 5.64 4.38 -8.12
CA THR A 153 6.42 4.01 -9.30
C THR A 153 7.89 3.78 -8.96
N VAL A 154 8.44 2.63 -9.35
CA VAL A 154 9.84 2.26 -9.12
C VAL A 154 10.80 3.24 -9.82
N PHE A 155 11.82 3.69 -9.08
CA PHE A 155 12.92 4.47 -9.63
C PHE A 155 14.05 3.54 -10.09
N THR A 156 15.02 3.19 -9.24
CA THR A 156 16.18 2.40 -9.69
C THR A 156 15.81 0.93 -9.93
N PHE A 157 15.38 0.27 -8.86
CA PHE A 157 14.80 -1.06 -8.81
C PHE A 157 14.03 -1.18 -7.50
N VAL A 158 13.19 -2.20 -7.39
CA VAL A 158 12.70 -2.71 -6.11
C VAL A 158 12.88 -4.21 -6.11
N ALA A 159 13.35 -4.77 -4.99
CA ALA A 159 13.36 -6.21 -4.77
C ALA A 159 12.42 -6.55 -3.61
N ILE A 160 11.50 -7.49 -3.80
CA ILE A 160 10.55 -7.94 -2.78
C ILE A 160 10.74 -9.44 -2.57
N THR A 161 10.85 -9.87 -1.31
CA THR A 161 10.90 -11.29 -0.94
C THR A 161 9.59 -11.70 -0.29
N ILE A 162 9.00 -12.78 -0.80
CA ILE A 162 7.73 -13.34 -0.31
C ILE A 162 7.99 -14.75 0.22
N GLY A 163 7.57 -15.01 1.46
CA GLY A 163 7.40 -16.36 1.98
C GLY A 163 6.00 -16.84 1.61
N VAL A 164 5.91 -17.80 0.68
CA VAL A 164 4.65 -18.43 0.29
C VAL A 164 4.23 -19.41 1.39
N LEU A 165 2.99 -19.32 1.83
CA LEU A 165 2.43 -20.16 2.89
C LEU A 165 1.65 -21.31 2.28
N LYS A 166 1.49 -22.39 3.04
CA LYS A 166 0.59 -23.49 2.65
C LYS A 166 -0.84 -22.99 2.44
N ASP A 167 -1.50 -23.52 1.42
CA ASP A 167 -2.91 -23.23 1.10
C ASP A 167 -3.90 -23.58 2.21
N SER A 168 -3.49 -24.45 3.14
CA SER A 168 -4.26 -24.85 4.33
C SER A 168 -4.25 -23.80 5.45
N ALA A 169 -3.41 -22.76 5.36
CA ALA A 169 -3.44 -21.65 6.30
C ALA A 169 -4.72 -20.82 6.06
N ASP A 170 -5.58 -20.75 7.08
CA ASP A 170 -6.78 -19.92 7.04
C ASP A 170 -6.43 -18.47 7.42
N LEU A 171 -6.40 -17.60 6.41
CA LEU A 171 -6.12 -16.18 6.56
C LEU A 171 -7.37 -15.31 6.35
N SER A 172 -8.56 -15.92 6.28
CA SER A 172 -9.80 -15.27 5.82
C SER A 172 -10.21 -14.04 6.63
N HIS A 173 -9.84 -13.97 7.91
CA HIS A 173 -10.22 -12.90 8.82
C HIS A 173 -9.08 -11.88 9.11
N LEU A 174 -7.89 -12.06 8.55
CA LEU A 174 -6.75 -11.18 8.87
C LEU A 174 -6.94 -9.73 8.41
N ASP A 175 -7.70 -9.51 7.33
CA ASP A 175 -8.02 -8.19 6.78
C ASP A 175 -9.52 -7.88 6.88
N ASP A 176 -10.16 -8.38 7.93
CA ASP A 176 -11.58 -8.16 8.18
C ASP A 176 -11.77 -7.37 9.48
N LYS A 177 -11.88 -6.05 9.35
CA LYS A 177 -12.17 -5.15 10.50
C LYS A 177 -13.53 -5.41 11.17
N SER A 178 -14.43 -6.15 10.50
CA SER A 178 -15.73 -6.53 11.05
C SER A 178 -15.64 -7.81 11.88
N TYR A 179 -14.55 -8.58 11.78
CA TYR A 179 -14.33 -9.76 12.61
C TYR A 179 -13.80 -9.35 13.99
N ARG A 180 -14.73 -8.98 14.87
CA ARG A 180 -14.44 -8.51 16.23
C ARG A 180 -15.58 -8.81 17.18
#